data_AF-A0A5E4JC97-F1
#
_entry.id   AF-A0A5E4JC97-F1
#
_cell.length_a   1.000
_cell.length_b   1.000
_cell.length_c   1.000
_cell.angle_alpha   90.00
_cell.angle_beta   90.00
_cell.angle_gamma   90.00
#
_symmetry.space_group_name_H-M   'P 1'
#
loop_
_entity.id
_entity.type
_entity.pdbx_description
1 polymer ?
#
loop_
_entity_poly.entity_id
_entity_poly.type
_entity_poly.pdbx_seq_one_letter_code
_entity_poly.pdbx_strand_id
1 'polypeptide(L)'
;MSALPILLIHSGDSFYLKYAIKNAQKYNPSSEIFLICEETTEEFSGVTKFKISDFNKYSLLLEKIYVHKNTSNPKIELFCLRRWLILLDFM
;
A
#
# COMPACT_ATOMS: atom_id res chain seq x y z
N MET A 1 20.38 6.11 -16.46
CA MET A 1 19.92 5.88 -15.08
C MET A 1 18.67 5.02 -15.16
N SER A 2 18.56 3.95 -14.37
CA SER A 2 17.34 3.15 -14.28
C SER A 2 16.24 3.98 -13.60
N ALA A 3 15.00 3.82 -14.03
CA ALA A 3 13.86 4.43 -13.36
C ALA A 3 13.66 3.79 -11.97
N LEU A 4 13.21 4.58 -10.99
CA LEU A 4 12.93 4.07 -9.64
C LEU A 4 11.53 3.44 -9.59
N PRO A 5 11.36 2.31 -8.89
CA PRO A 5 10.04 1.70 -8.74
C PRO A 5 9.11 2.58 -7.89
N ILE A 6 7.82 2.52 -8.19
CA ILE A 6 6.75 3.19 -7.44
C ILE A 6 5.94 2.14 -6.70
N LEU A 7 5.89 2.23 -5.38
CA LEU A 7 5.09 1.36 -4.52
C LEU A 7 3.88 2.11 -3.97
N LEU A 8 2.68 1.57 -4.21
CA LEU A 8 1.45 2.00 -3.58
C LEU A 8 1.02 0.96 -2.53
N ILE A 9 0.76 1.39 -1.30
CA ILE A 9 0.22 0.55 -0.23
C ILE A 9 -1.12 1.15 0.21
N HIS A 10 -2.22 0.46 -0.08
CA HIS A 10 -3.56 1.00 0.13
C HIS A 10 -4.54 -0.01 0.72
N SER A 11 -5.44 0.46 1.57
CA SER A 11 -6.49 -0.36 2.17
C SER A 11 -7.83 -0.08 1.49
N GLY A 12 -8.47 -1.15 1.00
CA GLY A 12 -9.76 -1.11 0.33
C GLY A 12 -9.71 -0.49 -1.07
N ASP A 13 -10.86 -0.42 -1.72
CA ASP A 13 -10.98 0.03 -3.10
C ASP A 13 -11.51 1.47 -3.18
N SER A 14 -10.63 2.43 -2.85
CA SER A 14 -11.01 3.83 -2.88
C SER A 14 -11.05 4.38 -4.30
N PHE A 15 -12.08 5.18 -4.62
CA PHE A 15 -12.30 5.73 -5.97
C PHE A 15 -11.10 6.47 -6.57
N TYR A 16 -10.21 7.01 -5.72
CA TYR A 16 -9.04 7.77 -6.13
C TYR A 16 -7.81 6.90 -6.43
N LEU A 17 -7.78 5.64 -6.01
CA LEU A 17 -6.64 4.74 -6.22
C LEU A 17 -6.33 4.58 -7.71
N LYS A 18 -7.37 4.40 -8.54
CA LYS A 18 -7.22 4.31 -10.00
C LYS A 18 -6.56 5.54 -10.61
N TYR A 19 -6.89 6.74 -10.11
CA TYR A 19 -6.31 7.97 -10.63
C TYR A 19 -4.85 8.13 -10.18
N ALA A 20 -4.52 7.71 -8.96
CA ALA A 20 -3.14 7.68 -8.48
C ALA A 20 -2.27 6.75 -9.34
N ILE A 21 -2.74 5.54 -9.64
CA ILE A 21 -2.05 4.56 -10.50
C ILE A 21 -1.90 5.09 -11.93
N LYS A 22 -2.98 5.60 -12.53
CA LYS A 22 -2.92 6.17 -13.89
C LYS A 22 -1.95 7.35 -13.99
N ASN A 23 -1.89 8.20 -12.97
CA ASN A 23 -0.92 9.29 -12.91
C ASN A 23 0.51 8.74 -12.78
N ALA A 24 0.74 7.73 -11.93
CA ALA A 24 2.04 7.09 -11.80
C ALA A 24 2.54 6.54 -13.15
N GLN A 25 1.67 5.82 -13.88
CA GLN A 25 1.96 5.30 -15.22
C GLN A 25 2.25 6.40 -16.24
N LYS A 26 1.38 7.43 -16.29
CA LYS A 26 1.46 8.50 -17.28
C LYS A 26 2.74 9.32 -17.16
N TYR A 27 3.13 9.67 -15.94
CA TYR A 27 4.27 10.56 -15.69
C TYR A 27 5.58 9.81 -15.45
N ASN A 28 5.53 8.49 -15.25
CA ASN A 28 6.70 7.66 -15.01
C ASN A 28 6.65 6.37 -15.85
N PRO A 29 6.60 6.47 -17.19
CA PRO A 29 6.32 5.34 -18.08
C PRO A 29 7.37 4.22 -18.05
N SER A 30 8.57 4.51 -17.55
CA SER A 30 9.67 3.54 -17.42
C SER A 30 9.78 2.94 -16.02
N SER A 31 8.97 3.38 -15.06
CA SER A 31 9.02 2.90 -13.67
C SER A 31 8.16 1.66 -13.52
N GLU A 32 8.67 0.66 -12.82
CA GLU A 32 7.86 -0.46 -12.34
C GLU A 32 6.88 0.04 -11.27
N ILE A 33 5.65 -0.46 -11.29
CA ILE A 33 4.62 -0.06 -10.34
C ILE A 33 4.13 -1.28 -9.60
N PHE A 34 4.23 -1.21 -8.27
CA PHE A 34 3.77 -2.23 -7.34
C PHE A 34 2.57 -1.71 -6.56
N LEU A 35 1.56 -2.56 -6.37
CA LEU A 35 0.39 -2.27 -5.56
C LEU A 35 0.22 -3.35 -4.50
N ILE A 36 0.34 -2.97 -3.23
CA ILE A 36 0.02 -3.83 -2.09
C ILE A 36 -1.35 -3.40 -1.54
N CYS A 37 -2.34 -4.29 -1.61
CA CYS A 37 -3.71 -4.01 -1.19
C CYS A 37 -4.45 -5.30 -0.78
N GLU A 38 -5.54 -5.18 -0.01
CA GLU A 38 -6.37 -6.35 0.35
C GLU A 38 -7.20 -6.80 -0.87
N GLU A 39 -7.96 -5.88 -1.45
CA GLU A 39 -8.84 -6.11 -2.60
C GLU A 39 -8.95 -4.84 -3.45
N THR A 40 -9.05 -5.03 -4.77
CA THR A 40 -9.42 -3.99 -5.75
C THR A 40 -10.35 -4.65 -6.76
N THR A 41 -11.37 -3.91 -7.21
CA THR A 41 -12.26 -4.38 -8.27
C THR A 41 -11.67 -4.15 -9.66
N GLU A 42 -10.78 -3.16 -9.79
CA GLU A 42 -10.08 -2.88 -11.04
C GLU A 42 -8.78 -3.68 -11.16
N GLU A 43 -8.57 -4.26 -12.34
CA GLU A 43 -7.29 -4.81 -12.79
C GLU A 43 -6.50 -3.72 -13.51
N PHE A 44 -5.25 -3.49 -13.09
CA PHE A 44 -4.39 -2.45 -13.66
C PHE A 44 -3.30 -3.09 -14.52
N SER A 45 -3.42 -2.93 -15.85
CA SER A 45 -2.38 -3.40 -16.78
C SER A 45 -1.04 -2.73 -16.47
N GLY A 46 0.04 -3.51 -16.43
CA GLY A 46 1.39 -3.01 -16.13
C GLY A 46 1.63 -2.66 -14.66
N VAL A 47 0.80 -3.16 -13.73
CA VAL A 47 1.00 -3.04 -12.29
C VAL A 47 1.11 -4.43 -11.67
N THR A 48 2.16 -4.66 -10.87
CA THR A 48 2.30 -5.89 -10.11
C THR A 48 1.58 -5.76 -8.78
N LYS A 49 0.59 -6.62 -8.54
CA LYS A 49 -0.26 -6.58 -7.35
C LYS A 49 0.15 -7.67 -6.35
N PHE A 50 0.17 -7.30 -5.08
CA PHE A 50 0.37 -8.21 -3.96
C PHE A 50 -0.72 -8.02 -2.90
N LYS A 51 -0.97 -9.05 -2.09
CA LYS A 51 -1.90 -8.95 -0.98
C LYS A 51 -1.20 -8.34 0.24
N ILE A 52 -1.90 -7.52 1.01
CA ILE A 52 -1.35 -7.03 2.30
C ILE A 52 -1.01 -8.20 3.22
N SER A 53 -1.79 -9.28 3.18
CA SER A 53 -1.56 -10.50 3.94
C SER A 53 -0.19 -11.15 3.70
N ASP A 54 0.43 -10.89 2.54
CA ASP A 54 1.73 -11.46 2.18
C ASP A 54 2.88 -10.79 2.97
N PHE A 55 2.61 -9.63 3.59
CA PHE A 55 3.59 -8.77 4.27
C PHE A 55 3.13 -8.42 5.69
N ASN A 56 3.09 -9.43 6.56
CA ASN A 56 2.50 -9.31 7.90
C ASN A 56 3.46 -9.62 9.07
N LYS A 57 4.73 -9.93 8.78
CA LYS A 57 5.71 -10.39 9.78
C LYS A 57 5.91 -9.34 10.88
N TYR A 58 6.11 -8.07 10.51
CA TYR A 58 6.26 -7.01 11.51
C TYR A 58 4.94 -6.33 11.84
N SER A 59 4.02 -6.21 10.88
CA SER A 59 2.78 -5.47 11.09
C SER A 59 1.88 -6.09 12.17
N LEU A 60 1.88 -7.42 12.32
CA LEU A 60 1.16 -8.13 13.39
C LEU A 60 1.75 -7.90 14.79
N LEU A 61 3.04 -7.57 14.90
CA LEU A 61 3.66 -7.24 16.19
C LEU A 61 3.15 -5.89 16.69
N LEU A 62 2.98 -4.93 15.79
CA LEU A 62 2.44 -3.61 16.12
C LEU A 62 1.01 -3.71 16.66
N GLU A 63 0.16 -4.54 16.05
CA GLU A 63 -1.24 -4.70 16.49
C GLU A 63 -1.36 -5.14 17.96
N LYS A 64 -0.39 -5.89 18.47
CA LYS A 64 -0.38 -6.37 19.86
C LYS A 64 -0.03 -5.30 20.89
N ILE A 65 0.73 -4.28 20.48
CA ILE A 65 1.27 -3.24 21.39
C ILE A 65 0.66 -1.85 21.14
N TYR A 66 -0.08 -1.69 20.04
CA TYR A 66 -0.63 -0.41 19.65
C TYR A 66 -1.76 0.01 20.58
N VAL A 67 -1.64 1.23 21.12
CA VAL A 67 -2.65 1.89 21.95
C VAL A 67 -3.07 3.18 21.25
N HIS A 68 -4.32 3.23 20.82
CA HIS A 68 -4.87 4.41 20.19
C HIS A 68 -5.00 5.57 21.19
N LYS A 69 -4.53 6.75 20.82
CA LYS A 69 -4.49 7.94 21.69
C LYS A 69 -5.12 9.20 21.09
N ASN A 70 -5.62 9.13 19.85
CA ASN A 70 -6.22 10.28 19.17
C ASN A 70 -7.74 10.10 19.05
N THR A 71 -8.44 11.06 18.41
CA THR A 71 -9.91 11.04 18.24
C THR A 71 -10.37 10.48 16.89
N SER A 72 -9.43 10.07 16.03
CA SER A 72 -9.71 9.49 14.72
C SER A 72 -10.14 8.04 14.83
N ASN A 73 -10.43 7.40 13.71
CA ASN A 73 -10.75 5.97 13.72
C ASN A 73 -9.47 5.16 14.03
N PRO A 74 -9.45 4.33 15.09
CA PRO A 74 -8.28 3.52 15.46
C PRO A 74 -7.77 2.63 14.32
N LYS A 75 -8.67 2.10 13.48
CA LYS A 75 -8.29 1.24 12.34
C LYS A 75 -7.52 2.01 11.28
N ILE A 76 -7.90 3.28 11.05
CA ILE A 76 -7.22 4.13 10.06
C ILE A 76 -5.82 4.47 10.55
N GLU A 77 -5.67 4.95 11.79
CA GLU A 77 -4.35 5.26 12.33
C GLU A 77 -3.45 4.02 12.39
N LEU A 78 -3.97 2.89 12.88
CA LEU A 78 -3.22 1.63 12.91
C LEU A 78 -2.75 1.22 11.51
N PHE A 79 -3.62 1.28 10.50
CA PHE A 79 -3.23 0.99 9.12
C PHE A 79 -2.14 1.96 8.62
N CYS A 80 -2.25 3.25 8.93
CA CYS A 80 -1.24 4.24 8.58
C CYS A 80 0.16 3.87 9.12
N LEU A 81 0.22 3.36 10.34
CA LEU A 81 1.47 2.89 10.94
C LEU A 81 1.94 1.57 10.33
N ARG A 82 1.02 0.62 10.11
CA ARG A 82 1.31 -0.68 9.49
C ARG A 82 1.92 -0.55 8.09
N ARG A 83 1.60 0.50 7.31
CA ARG A 83 2.18 0.74 5.98
C ARG A 83 3.70 0.73 5.96
N TRP A 84 4.34 1.27 7.00
CA TRP A 84 5.81 1.27 7.11
C TRP A 84 6.39 -0.12 7.38
N LEU A 85 5.65 -0.94 8.12
CA LEU A 85 6.05 -2.32 8.43
C LEU A 85 5.80 -3.27 7.26
N ILE A 86 4.70 -3.05 6.51
CA ILE A 86 4.43 -3.72 5.24
C ILE A 86 5.54 -3.40 4.23
N LEU A 87 5.94 -2.12 4.14
CA LEU A 87 7.07 -1.71 3.30
C LEU A 87 8.37 -2.41 3.71
N LEU A 88 8.65 -2.51 5.02
CA LEU A 88 9.81 -3.21 5.53
C LEU A 88 9.79 -4.71 5.22
N ASP A 89 8.63 -5.34 5.19
CA ASP A 89 8.46 -6.75 4.82
C ASP A 89 8.60 -6.99 3.30
N PHE A 90 8.27 -5.98 2.49
CA PHE A 90 8.36 -6.03 1.03
C PHE A 90 9.80 -5.87 0.51
N MET A 91 10.63 -5.09 1.23
CA MET A 91 12.04 -4.83 0.91
C MET A 91 12.96 -5.99 1.31
#